data_AF-A0AAV0W4J1-F1
#
_entry.id   AF-A0AAV0W4J1-F1
#
_cell.length_a   1.000
_cell.length_b   1.000
_cell.length_c   1.000
_cell.angle_alpha   90.00
_cell.angle_beta   90.00
_cell.angle_gamma   90.00
#
_symmetry.space_group_name_H-M   'P 1'
#
loop_
_entity.id
_entity.type
_entity.pdbx_description
1 polymer ?
#
loop_
_entity_poly.entity_id
_entity_poly.type
_entity_poly.pdbx_seq_one_letter_code
_entity_poly.pdbx_strand_id
1 'polypeptide(L)'
;MSTVSLGNETMFKFMMKNFEYLSTKLEKTVREYFVKTSFNNFRTEEGLDKATEFYQRNKRNFVSVDDIIKNALKKVKIQVDWVRKHLTPLDGWLTNALQEPWRPHEFQFRDVPSFVIG
;
A
#
# COMPACT_ATOMS: atom_id res chain seq x y z
N MET A 1 -9.70 -1.80 -14.58
CA MET A 1 -8.84 -2.92 -14.14
C MET A 1 -7.39 -2.47 -14.23
N SER A 2 -6.71 -2.22 -13.10
CA SER A 2 -5.30 -1.84 -13.09
C SER A 2 -4.43 -3.09 -13.31
N THR A 3 -4.16 -3.42 -14.57
CA THR A 3 -3.25 -4.49 -15.03
C THR A 3 -1.84 -4.38 -14.41
N VAL A 4 -1.47 -3.19 -13.96
CA VAL A 4 -0.23 -2.85 -13.25
C VAL A 4 -0.06 -3.65 -11.93
N SER A 5 -1.15 -4.01 -11.24
CA SER A 5 -1.11 -4.69 -9.94
C SER A 5 -0.49 -6.10 -10.02
N LEU A 6 -0.89 -6.89 -11.02
CA LEU A 6 -0.46 -8.29 -11.15
C LEU A 6 0.99 -8.41 -11.61
N GLY A 7 1.40 -7.56 -12.56
CA GLY A 7 2.78 -7.53 -13.04
C GLY A 7 3.76 -7.14 -11.93
N ASN A 8 3.37 -6.17 -11.10
CA ASN A 8 4.15 -5.72 -9.96
C ASN A 8 4.36 -6.81 -8.90
N GLU A 9 3.31 -7.54 -8.55
CA GLU A 9 3.40 -8.65 -7.61
C GLU A 9 4.26 -9.79 -8.15
N THR A 10 4.11 -10.09 -9.43
CA THR A 10 4.91 -11.11 -10.12
C THR A 10 6.39 -10.74 -10.11
N MET A 11 6.73 -9.48 -10.39
CA MET A 11 8.10 -8.99 -10.35
C MET A 11 8.69 -9.04 -8.94
N PHE A 12 7.92 -8.65 -7.91
CA PHE A 12 8.36 -8.75 -6.51
C PHE A 12 8.65 -10.20 -6.11
N LYS A 13 7.75 -11.13 -6.45
CA LYS A 13 7.91 -12.57 -6.22
C LYS A 13 9.13 -13.13 -6.96
N PHE A 14 9.30 -12.77 -8.23
CA PHE A 14 10.44 -13.19 -9.04
C PHE A 14 11.76 -12.68 -8.48
N MET A 15 11.83 -11.40 -8.10
CA MET A 15 13.01 -10.79 -7.52
C MET A 15 13.42 -11.50 -6.22
N MET A 16 12.48 -11.69 -5.29
CA MET A 16 12.79 -12.36 -4.02
C MET A 16 13.26 -13.80 -4.22
N LYS A 17 12.58 -14.56 -5.09
CA LYS A 17 12.89 -15.97 -5.35
C LYS A 17 14.27 -16.16 -5.97
N ASN A 18 14.71 -15.23 -6.82
CA ASN A 18 15.92 -15.38 -7.63
C ASN A 18 17.04 -14.42 -7.20
N PHE A 19 16.92 -13.74 -6.05
CA PHE A 19 17.80 -12.64 -5.68
C PHE A 19 19.29 -13.01 -5.64
N GLU A 20 19.63 -14.17 -5.10
CA GLU A 20 21.02 -14.65 -5.07
C GLU A 20 21.58 -14.82 -6.47
N TYR A 21 20.84 -15.53 -7.34
CA TYR A 21 21.22 -15.72 -8.73
C TYR A 21 21.36 -14.38 -9.46
N LEU A 22 20.37 -13.49 -9.33
CA LEU A 22 20.38 -12.15 -9.92
C LEU A 22 21.57 -11.33 -9.40
N SER A 23 21.96 -11.51 -8.14
CA SER A 23 23.11 -10.83 -7.55
C SER A 23 24.46 -11.25 -8.14
N THR A 24 24.54 -12.46 -8.70
CA THR A 24 25.75 -12.93 -9.42
C THR A 24 25.80 -12.53 -10.88
N LYS A 25 24.64 -12.22 -11.50
CA LYS A 25 24.53 -11.98 -12.95
C LYS A 25 24.32 -10.52 -13.33
N LEU A 26 23.64 -9.76 -12.47
CA LEU A 26 23.32 -8.36 -12.75
C LEU A 26 24.38 -7.44 -12.20
N GLU A 27 24.68 -6.40 -12.97
CA GLU A 27 25.44 -5.25 -12.48
C GLU A 27 24.70 -4.61 -11.29
N LYS A 28 25.47 -4.00 -10.37
CA LYS A 28 24.95 -3.39 -9.15
C LYS A 28 23.80 -2.41 -9.42
N THR A 29 23.95 -1.54 -10.41
CA THR A 29 22.95 -0.52 -10.79
C THR A 29 21.64 -1.14 -11.25
N VAL A 30 21.69 -2.15 -12.11
CA VAL A 30 20.52 -2.88 -12.62
C VAL A 30 19.83 -3.67 -11.49
N ARG A 31 20.60 -4.33 -10.63
CA ARG A 31 20.08 -5.04 -9.46
C ARG A 31 19.37 -4.07 -8.50
N GLU A 32 19.98 -2.93 -8.20
CA GLU A 32 19.38 -1.92 -7.34
C GLU A 32 18.09 -1.35 -7.92
N TYR A 33 18.03 -1.12 -9.24
CA TYR A 33 16.80 -0.74 -9.92
C TYR A 33 15.70 -1.81 -9.71
N PHE A 34 16.03 -3.08 -9.93
CA PHE A 34 15.10 -4.20 -9.71
C PHE A 34 14.56 -4.24 -8.28
N VAL A 35 15.44 -4.06 -7.29
CA VAL A 35 15.06 -4.02 -5.87
C VAL A 35 14.13 -2.84 -5.59
N LYS A 36 14.49 -1.62 -6.01
CA LYS A 36 13.67 -0.41 -5.81
C LYS A 36 12.27 -0.58 -6.42
N THR A 37 12.19 -1.04 -7.66
CA THR A 37 10.91 -1.22 -8.36
C THR A 37 10.08 -2.32 -7.70
N SER A 38 10.70 -3.41 -7.25
CA SER A 38 9.98 -4.51 -6.60
C SER A 38 9.40 -4.11 -5.25
N PHE A 39 10.19 -3.40 -4.41
CA PHE A 39 9.74 -2.96 -3.09
C PHE A 39 8.70 -1.84 -3.15
N ASN A 40 8.69 -1.01 -4.21
CA ASN A 40 7.73 0.07 -4.30
C ASN A 40 6.30 -0.37 -4.62
N ASN A 41 6.05 -1.61 -5.03
CA ASN A 41 4.77 -1.97 -5.64
C ASN A 41 3.95 -3.07 -4.94
N PHE A 42 4.48 -3.79 -3.95
CA PHE A 42 3.66 -4.73 -3.17
C PHE A 42 2.73 -3.96 -2.21
N ARG A 43 1.53 -4.48 -1.95
CA ARG A 43 0.49 -3.79 -1.16
C ARG A 43 -0.28 -4.69 -0.18
N THR A 44 0.09 -5.97 -0.10
CA THR A 44 -0.61 -6.95 0.74
C THR A 44 0.11 -7.15 2.07
N GLU A 45 -0.63 -7.61 3.07
CA GLU A 45 -0.09 -8.02 4.38
C GLU A 45 0.96 -9.12 4.23
N GLU A 46 0.63 -10.19 3.49
CA GLU A 46 1.57 -11.26 3.16
C GLU A 46 2.83 -10.72 2.45
N GLY A 47 2.66 -9.73 1.57
CA GLY A 47 3.76 -9.06 0.90
C GLY A 47 4.67 -8.29 1.87
N LEU A 48 4.09 -7.62 2.87
CA LEU A 48 4.83 -6.90 3.91
C LEU A 48 5.69 -7.84 4.76
N ASP A 49 5.13 -8.97 5.18
CA ASP A 49 5.87 -9.95 6.00
C ASP A 49 7.05 -10.52 5.22
N LYS A 50 6.81 -10.99 3.99
CA LYS A 50 7.86 -11.52 3.10
C LYS A 50 8.92 -10.47 2.77
N ALA A 51 8.51 -9.24 2.46
CA ALA A 51 9.42 -8.14 2.17
C ALA A 51 10.31 -7.80 3.37
N THR A 52 9.73 -7.78 4.57
CA THR A 52 10.45 -7.48 5.81
C THR A 52 11.49 -8.54 6.10
N GLU A 53 11.10 -9.82 6.03
CA GLU A 53 12.00 -10.94 6.25
C GLU A 53 13.13 -10.96 5.22
N PHE A 54 12.79 -10.79 3.94
CA PHE A 54 13.77 -10.76 2.86
C PHE A 54 14.76 -9.60 3.03
N TYR A 55 14.29 -8.42 3.43
CA TYR A 55 15.14 -7.26 3.74
C TYR A 55 16.12 -7.56 4.89
N GLN A 56 15.66 -8.16 5.99
CA GLN A 56 16.54 -8.47 7.13
C GLN A 56 17.63 -9.46 6.74
N ARG A 57 17.28 -10.51 5.99
CA ARG A 57 18.23 -11.54 5.53
C ARG A 57 19.30 -10.96 4.60
N ASN A 58 18.94 -10.00 3.75
CA ASN A 58 19.80 -9.47 2.69
C ASN A 58 20.33 -8.06 2.96
N LYS A 59 20.16 -7.54 4.19
CA LYS A 59 20.44 -6.13 4.54
C LYS A 59 21.81 -5.61 4.09
N ARG A 60 22.85 -6.46 4.18
CA ARG A 60 24.22 -6.13 3.75
C ARG A 60 24.33 -5.80 2.25
N ASN A 61 23.43 -6.34 1.43
CA ASN A 61 23.40 -6.10 -0.02
C ASN A 61 22.66 -4.81 -0.41
N PHE A 62 22.03 -4.13 0.56
CA PHE A 62 21.12 -3.01 0.30
C PHE A 62 21.62 -1.66 0.79
N VAL A 63 22.90 -1.51 1.14
CA VAL A 63 23.46 -0.28 1.72
C VAL A 63 23.09 0.99 0.93
N SER A 64 23.12 0.93 -0.40
CA SER A 64 22.80 2.06 -1.30
C SER A 64 21.30 2.36 -1.48
N VAL A 65 20.43 1.41 -1.11
CA VAL A 65 18.98 1.48 -1.33
C VAL A 65 18.18 1.30 -0.02
N ASP A 66 18.87 1.32 1.12
CA ASP A 66 18.35 0.96 2.43
C ASP A 66 17.16 1.85 2.84
N ASP A 67 17.32 3.17 2.69
CA ASP A 67 16.27 4.12 3.03
C ASP A 67 15.04 3.98 2.12
N ILE A 68 15.25 3.64 0.85
CA ILE A 68 14.15 3.42 -0.10
C ILE A 68 13.34 2.20 0.33
N ILE A 69 14.02 1.09 0.68
CA ILE A 69 13.35 -0.13 1.15
C ILE A 69 12.61 0.14 2.46
N LYS A 70 13.26 0.78 3.45
CA LYS A 70 12.63 1.14 4.72
C LYS A 70 11.39 2.00 4.54
N ASN A 71 11.45 3.00 3.66
CA ASN A 71 10.32 3.87 3.34
C ASN A 71 9.19 3.09 2.66
N ALA A 72 9.50 2.17 1.76
CA ALA A 72 8.51 1.31 1.12
C ALA A 72 7.81 0.39 2.14
N LEU A 73 8.57 -0.30 3.01
CA LEU A 73 8.04 -1.13 4.08
C LEU A 73 7.13 -0.32 5.02
N LYS A 74 7.56 0.88 5.43
CA LYS A 74 6.77 1.77 6.28
C LYS A 74 5.46 2.17 5.62
N LYS A 75 5.48 2.55 4.34
CA LYS A 75 4.27 2.92 3.60
C LYS A 75 3.26 1.78 3.54
N VAL A 76 3.72 0.57 3.20
CA VAL A 76 2.83 -0.59 3.11
C VAL A 76 2.29 -0.98 4.48
N LYS A 77 3.11 -0.90 5.54
CA LYS A 77 2.64 -1.11 6.91
C LYS A 77 1.50 -0.17 7.30
N ILE A 78 1.62 1.12 7.00
CA ILE A 78 0.55 2.10 7.26
C ILE A 78 -0.73 1.71 6.51
N GLN A 79 -0.62 1.26 5.26
CA GLN A 79 -1.77 0.84 4.46
C GLN A 79 -2.43 -0.42 5.03
N VAL A 80 -1.64 -1.44 5.38
CA VAL A 80 -2.13 -2.67 6.02
C VAL A 80 -2.83 -2.35 7.34
N ASP A 81 -2.23 -1.52 8.18
CA ASP A 81 -2.80 -1.12 9.46
C ASP A 81 -4.10 -0.31 9.28
N TRP A 82 -4.18 0.53 8.25
CA TRP A 82 -5.40 1.26 7.90
C TRP A 82 -6.51 0.29 7.47
N VAL A 83 -6.22 -0.66 6.57
CA VAL A 83 -7.19 -1.66 6.10
C VAL A 83 -7.70 -2.49 7.28
N ARG A 84 -6.81 -3.00 8.14
CA ARG A 84 -7.20 -3.79 9.33
C ARG A 84 -8.16 -3.03 10.25
N LYS A 85 -7.97 -1.71 10.41
CA LYS A 85 -8.79 -0.88 11.31
C LYS A 85 -10.11 -0.43 10.68
N HIS A 86 -10.13 -0.20 9.37
CA HIS A 86 -11.23 0.52 8.73
C HIS A 86 -12.05 -0.31 7.75
N LEU A 87 -11.60 -1.51 7.35
CA LEU A 87 -12.32 -2.32 6.37
C LEU A 87 -13.72 -2.71 6.87
N THR A 88 -13.84 -3.23 8.09
CA THR A 88 -15.15 -3.66 8.64
C THR A 88 -16.11 -2.49 8.87
N PRO A 89 -15.72 -1.35 9.48
CA PRO A 89 -16.60 -0.20 9.58
C PRO A 89 -17.03 0.36 8.21
N LEU A 90 -16.11 0.38 7.24
CA LEU A 90 -16.40 0.87 5.89
C LEU A 90 -17.39 -0.04 5.17
N ASP A 91 -17.20 -1.35 5.26
CA ASP A 91 -18.10 -2.35 4.66
C ASP A 91 -19.51 -2.26 5.26
N GLY A 92 -19.61 -2.11 6.58
CA GLY A 92 -20.90 -1.88 7.24
C GLY A 92 -21.55 -0.57 6.79
N TRP A 93 -20.79 0.52 6.69
CA TRP A 93 -21.31 1.79 6.20
C TRP A 93 -21.80 1.71 4.75
N LEU A 94 -21.02 1.11 3.86
CA LEU A 94 -21.39 0.91 2.46
C LEU A 94 -22.64 0.03 2.32
N THR A 95 -22.70 -1.07 3.07
CA THR A 95 -23.87 -1.96 3.08
C THR A 95 -25.14 -1.23 3.52
N ASN A 96 -25.05 -0.43 4.59
CA ASN A 96 -26.18 0.35 5.07
C ASN A 96 -26.60 1.44 4.06
N ALA A 97 -25.66 2.14 3.45
CA ALA A 97 -25.94 3.17 2.44
C ALA A 97 -26.61 2.61 1.17
N LEU A 98 -26.39 1.34 0.86
CA LEU A 98 -27.09 0.65 -0.24
C LEU A 98 -28.53 0.26 0.15
N GLN A 99 -28.80 -0.02 1.43
CA GLN A 99 -30.12 -0.39 1.93
C GLN A 99 -31.00 0.83 2.22
N GLU A 100 -30.39 1.92 2.68
CA GLU A 100 -31.02 3.21 2.91
C GLU A 100 -30.41 4.21 1.93
N PRO A 101 -30.96 4.35 0.71
CA PRO A 101 -30.46 5.31 -0.26
C PRO A 101 -30.38 6.67 0.39
N TRP A 102 -29.20 7.29 0.33
CA TRP A 102 -28.94 8.59 0.92
C TRP A 102 -30.03 9.56 0.46
N ARG A 103 -30.95 9.92 1.36
CA ARG A 103 -31.97 10.91 1.06
C ARG A 103 -31.28 12.26 1.12
N PRO A 104 -31.19 12.99 -0.01
CA PRO A 104 -30.72 14.37 0.05
C PRO A 104 -31.62 15.08 1.06
N HIS A 105 -31.05 15.51 2.17
CA HIS A 105 -31.70 16.57 2.93
C HIS A 105 -31.56 17.79 2.02
N GLU A 106 -32.64 18.14 1.33
CA GLU A 106 -32.76 19.47 0.78
C GLU A 106 -32.63 20.42 1.96
N PHE A 107 -31.48 21.10 2.05
CA PHE A 107 -31.30 22.17 3.03
C PHE A 107 -32.46 23.14 2.84
N GLN A 108 -33.36 23.20 3.82
CA GLN A 108 -34.41 24.21 3.79
C GLN A 108 -33.84 25.46 4.42
N PHE A 109 -34.20 26.64 3.90
CA PHE A 109 -33.78 27.92 4.46
C PHE A 109 -34.13 28.10 5.96
N ARG A 110 -35.00 27.24 6.50
CA ARG A 110 -35.40 27.21 7.92
C ARG A 110 -34.34 26.57 8.83
N ASP A 111 -33.37 25.86 8.26
CA ASP A 111 -32.31 25.16 8.99
C ASP A 111 -31.09 26.06 9.26
N VAL A 112 -31.10 27.30 8.75
CA VAL A 112 -30.10 28.32 9.09
C VAL A 112 -30.53 28.96 10.40
N PRO A 113 -29.74 28.89 11.49
CA PRO A 113 -30.02 29.64 12.69
C PRO A 113 -30.12 31.11 12.29
N SER A 114 -31.29 31.73 12.54
CA SER A 114 -31.46 33.15 12.34
C SER A 114 -30.38 33.86 13.13
N PHE A 115 -29.33 34.33 12.44
CA PHE A 115 -28.31 35.17 13.05
C PHE A 115 -29.05 36.30 13.74
N VAL A 116 -28.79 36.41 15.04
CA VAL A 116 -29.32 37.42 15.94
C VAL A 116 -29.03 38.78 15.33
N ILE A 117 -30.05 39.42 14.75
CA ILE A 117 -30.03 40.85 14.47
C ILE A 117 -30.45 41.50 15.79
N GLY A 118 -29.45 41.89 16.57
CA GLY A 118 -29.55 42.81 17.69
C GLY A 118 -28.69 44.02 17.39
#